data_AF-A0AAV7N3H3-F1
#
_entry.id   AF-A0AAV7N3H3-F1
#
_cell.length_a   1.000
_cell.length_b   1.000
_cell.length_c   1.000
_cell.angle_alpha   90.00
_cell.angle_beta   90.00
_cell.angle_gamma   90.00
#
_symmetry.space_group_name_H-M   'P 1'
#
loop_
_entity.id
_entity.type
_entity.pdbx_description
1 polymer ?
#
loop_
_entity_poly.entity_id
_entity_poly.type
_entity_poly.pdbx_seq_one_letter_code
_entity_poly.pdbx_strand_id
1 'polypeptide(L)'
;MDHILQEISAVGHKLEGMDTAMVALTAETRFIRLEIAGFQSQISGLDHRVAAVENQVALQTDRDQELLHLCSKLTDLEDRSRRNNIRFLRFPEGTEGTDILSYLRDTLPQTSRHNF
;
A
#
# COMPACT_ATOMS: atom_id res chain seq x y z
N MET A 1 13.47 -1.95 82.60
CA MET A 1 13.83 -3.16 81.84
C MET A 1 12.68 -3.56 80.94
N ASP A 2 11.46 -3.69 81.48
CA ASP A 2 10.25 -4.06 80.72
C ASP A 2 9.89 -3.14 79.56
N HIS A 3 10.00 -1.83 79.72
CA HIS A 3 9.74 -0.87 78.64
C HIS A 3 10.66 -1.07 77.42
N ILE A 4 11.94 -1.35 77.66
CA ILE A 4 12.93 -1.58 76.59
C ILE A 4 12.61 -2.90 75.86
N LEU A 5 12.20 -3.94 76.60
CA LEU A 5 11.75 -5.21 76.00
C LEU A 5 10.51 -5.03 75.14
N GLN A 6 9.57 -4.17 75.58
CA GLN A 6 8.37 -3.86 74.81
C GLN A 6 8.69 -3.11 73.51
N GLU A 7 9.60 -2.13 73.55
CA GLU A 7 10.05 -1.41 72.35
C GLU A 7 10.79 -2.33 71.37
N ILE A 8 11.66 -3.23 71.87
CA ILE A 8 12.35 -4.22 71.03
C ILE A 8 11.33 -5.14 70.33
N SER A 9 10.30 -5.59 71.05
CA SER A 9 9.22 -6.41 70.47
C SER A 9 8.44 -5.66 69.39
N ALA A 10 8.09 -4.39 69.63
CA ALA A 10 7.40 -3.56 68.66
C ALA A 10 8.24 -3.32 67.39
N VAL A 11 9.56 -3.10 67.54
CA VAL A 11 10.49 -2.99 66.42
C VAL A 11 10.59 -4.31 65.65
N GLY A 12 10.63 -5.45 66.36
CA GLY A 12 10.65 -6.78 65.77
C GLY A 12 9.44 -7.02 64.85
N HIS A 13 8.22 -6.77 65.33
CA HIS A 13 7.02 -6.90 64.51
C HIS A 13 7.01 -5.96 63.31
N LYS A 14 7.53 -4.73 63.46
CA LYS A 14 7.63 -3.79 62.34
C LYS A 14 8.60 -4.29 61.27
N LEU A 15 9.72 -4.89 61.68
CA LEU A 15 10.68 -5.52 60.76
C LEU A 15 10.08 -6.72 60.03
N GLU A 16 9.34 -7.59 60.72
CA GLU A 16 8.62 -8.72 60.08
C GLU A 16 7.60 -8.23 59.04
N GLY A 17 6.85 -7.18 59.37
CA GLY A 17 5.90 -6.55 58.45
C GLY A 17 6.60 -5.95 57.22
N MET A 18 7.74 -5.28 57.42
CA MET A 18 8.56 -4.75 56.34
C MET A 18 9.13 -5.85 55.45
N ASP A 19 9.58 -6.97 56.02
CA ASP A 19 10.14 -8.09 55.27
C ASP A 19 9.07 -8.75 54.38
N THR A 20 7.87 -8.94 54.93
CA THR A 20 6.71 -9.44 54.19
C THR A 20 6.35 -8.52 53.01
N ALA A 21 6.31 -7.20 53.25
CA ALA A 21 6.05 -6.23 52.19
C ALA A 21 7.15 -6.22 51.11
N MET A 22 8.41 -6.40 51.50
CA MET A 22 9.54 -6.46 50.59
C MET A 22 9.49 -7.68 49.67
N VAL A 23 9.12 -8.84 50.21
CA VAL A 23 8.90 -10.07 49.43
C VAL A 23 7.78 -9.86 48.42
N ALA A 24 6.66 -9.26 48.84
CA ALA A 24 5.54 -8.97 47.94
C ALA A 24 5.93 -8.02 46.79
N LEU A 25 6.63 -6.92 47.09
CA LEU A 25 7.12 -5.98 46.06
C LEU A 25 8.12 -6.63 45.11
N THR A 26 8.94 -7.55 45.60
CA THR A 26 9.89 -8.30 44.76
C THR A 26 9.15 -9.22 43.79
N ALA A 27 8.08 -9.88 44.25
CA ALA A 27 7.23 -10.70 43.40
C ALA A 27 6.53 -9.87 42.32
N GLU A 28 5.95 -8.72 42.68
CA GLU A 28 5.30 -7.80 41.75
C GLU A 28 6.29 -7.26 40.70
N THR A 29 7.48 -6.84 41.13
CA THR A 29 8.52 -6.36 40.23
C THR A 29 8.94 -7.45 39.23
N ARG A 30 8.97 -8.71 39.66
CA ARG A 30 9.26 -9.85 38.77
C ARG A 30 8.13 -10.06 37.77
N PHE A 31 6.88 -9.96 38.19
CA PHE A 31 5.72 -10.08 37.31
C PHE A 31 5.74 -9.00 36.22
N ILE A 32 5.90 -7.74 36.60
CA ILE A 32 5.98 -6.60 35.65
C ILE A 32 7.12 -6.81 34.64
N ARG A 33 8.28 -7.33 35.08
CA ARG A 33 9.40 -7.64 34.15
C ARG A 33 9.03 -8.68 33.11
N LEU A 34 8.25 -9.71 33.49
CA LEU A 34 7.79 -10.73 32.55
C LEU A 34 6.78 -10.16 31.56
N GLU A 35 5.85 -9.32 32.00
CA GLU A 35 4.92 -8.64 31.10
C GLU A 35 5.63 -7.73 30.11
N ILE A 36 6.61 -6.94 30.59
CA ILE A 36 7.44 -6.09 29.72
C ILE A 36 8.16 -6.93 28.66
N ALA A 37 8.75 -8.07 29.03
CA ALA A 37 9.38 -8.97 28.07
C ALA A 37 8.38 -9.52 27.04
N GLY A 38 7.16 -9.83 27.48
CA GLY A 38 6.06 -10.23 26.60
C GLY A 38 5.69 -9.13 25.60
N PHE A 39 5.50 -7.89 26.06
CA PHE A 39 5.20 -6.76 25.19
C PHE A 39 6.34 -6.45 24.22
N GLN A 40 7.59 -6.55 24.64
CA GLN A 40 8.75 -6.40 23.75
C GLN A 40 8.72 -7.42 22.61
N SER A 41 8.42 -8.69 22.92
CA SER A 41 8.29 -9.72 21.88
C SER A 41 7.15 -9.43 20.92
N GLN A 42 6.01 -8.92 21.41
CA GLN A 42 4.88 -8.54 20.56
C GLN A 42 5.21 -7.36 19.65
N ILE A 43 5.91 -6.33 20.18
CA ILE A 43 6.35 -5.17 19.42
C ILE A 43 7.28 -5.59 18.29
N SER A 44 8.30 -6.41 18.57
CA SER A 44 9.20 -6.91 17.51
C SER A 44 8.44 -7.71 16.44
N GLY A 45 7.44 -8.48 16.84
CA GLY A 45 6.57 -9.19 15.89
C GLY A 45 5.74 -8.23 15.02
N LEU A 46 5.24 -7.13 15.58
CA LEU A 46 4.52 -6.10 14.83
C LEU A 46 5.45 -5.34 13.89
N ASP A 47 6.66 -4.99 14.33
CA ASP A 47 7.65 -4.29 13.49
C ASP A 47 7.98 -5.10 12.24
N HIS A 48 8.19 -6.42 12.39
CA HIS A 48 8.41 -7.30 11.24
C HIS A 48 7.21 -7.35 10.28
N ARG A 49 5.98 -7.34 10.82
CA ARG A 49 4.77 -7.33 9.98
C ARG A 49 4.59 -6.00 9.26
N VAL A 50 4.88 -4.88 9.92
CA VAL A 50 4.83 -3.55 9.31
C VAL A 50 5.84 -3.46 8.17
N ALA A 51 7.09 -3.86 8.40
CA ALA A 51 8.13 -3.87 7.36
C ALA A 51 7.74 -4.74 6.15
N ALA A 52 7.09 -5.90 6.39
CA ALA A 52 6.59 -6.74 5.30
C ALA A 52 5.48 -6.04 4.49
N VAL A 53 4.54 -5.37 5.16
CA VAL A 53 3.46 -4.61 4.51
C VAL A 53 4.02 -3.42 3.72
N GLU A 54 4.97 -2.68 4.28
CA GLU A 54 5.63 -1.56 3.59
C GLU A 54 6.31 -2.01 2.29
N ASN A 55 7.03 -3.13 2.32
CA ASN A 55 7.63 -3.72 1.12
C ASN A 55 6.57 -4.12 0.09
N GLN A 56 5.44 -4.68 0.52
CA GLN A 56 4.35 -5.06 -0.38
C GLN A 56 3.70 -3.83 -1.02
N VAL A 57 3.50 -2.75 -0.26
CA VAL A 57 2.96 -1.48 -0.78
C VAL A 57 3.91 -0.89 -1.81
N ALA A 58 5.22 -0.86 -1.54
CA ALA A 58 6.22 -0.39 -2.50
C ALA A 58 6.18 -1.18 -3.83
N LEU A 59 6.11 -2.51 -3.74
CA LEU A 59 5.99 -3.35 -4.94
C LEU A 59 4.68 -3.10 -5.70
N GLN A 60 3.60 -2.78 -4.99
CA GLN A 60 2.32 -2.46 -5.62
C GLN A 60 2.37 -1.10 -6.32
N THR A 61 3.02 -0.09 -5.73
CA THR A 61 3.21 1.21 -6.39
C THR A 61 4.05 1.09 -7.67
N ASP A 62 5.08 0.24 -7.67
CA ASP A 62 5.90 0.00 -8.86
C ASP A 62 5.08 -0.66 -9.98
N ARG A 63 4.22 -1.63 -9.63
CA ARG A 63 3.29 -2.26 -10.59
C ARG A 63 2.28 -1.27 -11.15
N ASP A 64 1.74 -0.39 -10.32
CA ASP A 64 0.79 0.63 -10.77
C ASP A 64 1.45 1.61 -11.75
N GLN A 65 2.72 1.98 -11.51
CA GLN A 65 3.50 2.80 -12.45
C GLN A 65 3.73 2.07 -13.79
N GLU A 66 4.07 0.77 -13.73
CA GLU A 66 4.24 -0.05 -14.93
C GLU A 66 2.93 -0.15 -15.74
N LEU A 67 1.80 -0.34 -15.07
CA LEU A 67 0.48 -0.37 -15.70
C LEU A 67 0.15 0.97 -16.37
N LEU A 68 0.40 2.11 -15.69
CA LEU A 68 0.18 3.43 -16.30
C LEU A 68 1.03 3.63 -17.56
N HIS A 69 2.29 3.22 -17.51
CA HIS A 69 3.20 3.29 -18.65
C HIS A 69 2.74 2.38 -19.81
N LEU A 70 2.28 1.16 -19.52
CA LEU A 70 1.72 0.25 -20.52
C LEU A 70 0.44 0.81 -21.15
N CYS A 71 -0.45 1.36 -20.34
CA CYS A 71 -1.66 2.04 -20.82
C CYS A 71 -1.33 3.21 -21.74
N SER A 72 -0.36 4.06 -21.36
CA SER A 72 0.09 5.17 -22.21
C SER A 72 0.65 4.68 -23.55
N LYS A 73 1.46 3.61 -23.55
CA LYS A 73 1.95 2.99 -24.79
C LYS A 73 0.83 2.44 -25.65
N LEU A 74 -0.15 1.77 -25.04
CA LEU A 74 -1.29 1.21 -25.76
C LEU A 74 -2.09 2.33 -26.45
N THR A 75 -2.36 3.43 -25.74
CA THR A 75 -3.02 4.60 -26.33
C THR A 75 -2.23 5.18 -27.51
N ASP A 76 -0.91 5.36 -27.39
CA ASP A 76 -0.09 5.87 -28.50
C ASP A 76 -0.13 4.92 -29.71
N LEU A 77 -0.09 3.60 -29.48
CA LEU A 77 -0.21 2.61 -30.55
C LEU A 77 -1.58 2.65 -31.23
N GLU A 78 -2.66 2.77 -30.46
CA GLU A 78 -4.01 2.93 -31.00
C GLU A 78 -4.13 4.21 -31.83
N ASP A 79 -3.61 5.33 -31.33
CA ASP A 79 -3.65 6.62 -32.02
C ASP A 79 -2.84 6.59 -33.32
N ARG A 80 -1.66 5.96 -33.33
CA ARG A 80 -0.89 5.73 -34.55
C ARG A 80 -1.65 4.84 -35.54
N SER A 81 -2.28 3.76 -35.05
CA SER A 81 -3.08 2.88 -35.90
C SER A 81 -4.29 3.60 -36.51
N ARG A 82 -4.98 4.45 -35.74
CA ARG A 82 -6.11 5.24 -36.24
C ARG A 82 -5.67 6.30 -37.25
N ARG A 83 -4.55 6.98 -36.99
CA ARG A 83 -3.96 7.96 -37.93
C ARG A 83 -3.56 7.36 -39.26
N ASN A 84 -3.10 6.10 -39.25
CA ASN A 84 -2.73 5.38 -40.48
C ASN A 84 -3.95 4.89 -41.28
N ASN A 85 -5.16 4.91 -40.70
CA ASN A 85 -6.37 4.49 -41.38
C ASN A 85 -7.12 5.69 -41.96
N ILE A 86 -7.27 5.72 -43.29
CA ILE A 86 -8.11 6.71 -43.97
C ILE A 86 -9.57 6.28 -43.86
N ARG A 87 -10.43 7.13 -43.30
CA ARG A 87 -11.88 6.91 -43.25
C ARG A 87 -12.56 7.78 -44.29
N PHE A 88 -13.23 7.15 -45.26
CA PHE A 88 -14.12 7.84 -46.19
C PHE A 88 -15.45 8.09 -45.51
N LEU A 89 -15.80 9.36 -45.30
CA LEU A 89 -17.08 9.79 -44.72
C LEU A 89 -17.90 10.51 -45.80
N ARG A 90 -19.20 10.23 -45.89
CA ARG A 90 -20.12 10.78 -46.90
C ARG A 90 -19.77 10.43 -48.36
N PHE A 91 -19.16 9.27 -48.59
CA PHE A 91 -19.04 8.75 -49.94
C PHE A 91 -20.41 8.24 -50.44
N PRO A 92 -20.85 8.59 -51.66
CA PRO A 92 -22.11 8.11 -52.20
C PRO A 92 -22.01 6.60 -52.53
N GLU A 93 -22.68 5.78 -51.71
CA GLU A 93 -22.74 4.33 -51.84
C GLU A 93 -23.39 3.90 -53.17
N GLY A 94 -22.82 2.90 -53.85
CA GLY A 94 -23.39 2.29 -55.07
C GLY A 94 -23.04 2.99 -56.39
N THR A 95 -22.20 4.03 -56.37
CA THR A 95 -21.73 4.73 -57.59
C THR A 95 -20.36 4.24 -58.10
N GLU A 96 -19.80 3.24 -57.43
CA GLU A 96 -18.42 2.75 -57.61
C GLU A 96 -18.23 1.92 -58.89
N GLY A 97 -19.30 1.39 -59.48
CA GLY A 97 -19.22 0.53 -60.66
C GLY A 97 -18.36 -0.73 -60.43
N THR A 98 -17.76 -1.27 -61.48
CA THR A 98 -16.96 -2.50 -61.42
C THR A 98 -15.49 -2.27 -61.02
N ASP A 99 -14.98 -1.04 -61.13
CA ASP A 99 -13.58 -0.71 -60.85
C ASP A 99 -13.43 0.47 -59.88
N ILE A 100 -13.21 0.11 -58.62
CA ILE A 100 -13.11 1.02 -57.48
C ILE A 100 -11.87 1.92 -57.58
N LEU A 101 -10.78 1.46 -58.18
CA LEU A 101 -9.52 2.22 -58.26
C LEU A 101 -9.64 3.41 -59.22
N SER A 102 -10.33 3.22 -60.34
CA SER A 102 -10.62 4.28 -61.31
C SER A 102 -11.57 5.31 -60.70
N TYR A 103 -12.62 4.85 -60.02
CA TYR A 103 -13.56 5.72 -59.32
C TYR A 103 -12.90 6.57 -58.23
N LEU A 104 -12.03 5.99 -57.39
CA LEU A 104 -11.28 6.73 -56.36
C LEU A 104 -10.32 7.76 -56.97
N ARG A 105 -9.66 7.42 -58.08
CA ARG A 105 -8.73 8.32 -58.77
C ARG A 105 -9.41 9.60 -59.27
N ASP A 106 -10.66 9.48 -59.73
CA ASP A 106 -11.42 10.60 -60.26
C ASP A 106 -12.15 11.41 -59.17
N THR A 107 -12.56 10.77 -58.07
CA THR A 107 -13.33 11.40 -56.98
C THR A 107 -12.48 12.05 -55.89
N LEU A 108 -11.28 11.53 -55.58
CA LEU A 108 -10.38 12.11 -54.58
C LEU A 108 -9.97 13.58 -54.86
N PRO A 109 -9.63 13.98 -56.10
CA PRO A 109 -9.29 15.39 -56.40
C PRO A 109 -10.49 16.35 -56.36
N GLN A 110 -11.72 15.82 -56.50
CA GLN A 110 -12.94 16.62 -56.51
C GLN A 110 -13.41 16.92 -55.09
N THR A 111 -13.33 15.93 -54.20
CA THR A 111 -13.69 16.08 -52.78
C THR A 111 -12.69 16.96 -52.02
N SER A 112 -11.42 17.00 -52.42
CA SER A 112 -10.42 17.89 -51.81
C SER A 112 -10.62 19.38 -52.14
N ARG A 113 -11.43 19.72 -53.15
CA ARG A 113 -11.72 21.11 -53.56
C ARG A 113 -12.95 21.71 -52.88
N HIS A 114 -13.72 20.91 -52.14
CA HIS A 114 -15.00 21.30 -51.54
C HIS A 114 -15.00 21.38 -50.02
N ASN A 115 -13.83 21.28 -49.37
CA ASN A 115 -13.69 21.42 -47.92
C ASN A 115 -12.82 22.63 -47.55
N PHE A 116 -13.47 23.81 -47.54
CA PHE A 116 -13.31 24.88 -46.55
C PHE A 116 -14.70 25.38 -46.18
#